data_AF-A0A6J4JAJ7-F1
#
_entry.id   AF-A0A6J4JAJ7-F1
#
_cell.length_a   1.000
_cell.length_b   1.000
_cell.length_c   1.000
_cell.angle_alpha   90.00
_cell.angle_beta   90.00
_cell.angle_gamma   90.00
#
_symmetry.space_group_name_H-M   'P 1'
#
loop_
_entity.id
_entity.type
_entity.pdbx_description
1 polymer ?
#
loop_
_entity_poly.entity_id
_entity_poly.type
_entity_poly.pdbx_seq_one_letter_code
_entity_poly.pdbx_strand_id
1 'polypeptide(L)' 'MSRALSAFGAAGAAALLPLALATPASAQAAGAEVRVLHGIPGTPVDVYVDGERALDDFAPGTTT' A
#
# COMPACT_ATOMS: atom_id res chain seq x y z
N MET A 1 -50.69 -1.99 21.54
CA MET A 1 -49.53 -1.12 21.27
C MET A 1 -48.28 -2.00 21.33
N SER A 2 -48.00 -2.77 20.29
CA SER A 2 -47.04 -3.89 20.40
C SER A 2 -46.26 -4.18 19.11
N ARG A 3 -46.30 -3.27 18.13
CA ARG A 3 -45.61 -3.44 16.83
C ARG A 3 -44.54 -2.38 16.53
N ALA A 4 -44.35 -1.40 17.41
CA ALA A 4 -43.38 -0.33 17.20
C ALA A 4 -41.97 -0.67 17.72
N LEU A 5 -41.81 -1.72 18.53
CA LEU A 5 -40.51 -2.08 19.10
C LEU A 5 -39.65 -2.93 18.14
N SER A 6 -40.26 -3.61 17.16
CA SER A 6 -39.56 -4.49 16.20
C SER A 6 -38.90 -3.75 15.04
N ALA A 7 -39.33 -2.53 14.70
CA ALA A 7 -38.74 -1.75 13.60
C ALA A 7 -37.43 -1.04 13.99
N PHE A 8 -37.26 -0.69 15.27
CA PHE A 8 -36.02 -0.07 15.77
C PHE A 8 -34.88 -1.08 15.90
N GLY A 9 -35.20 -2.34 16.26
CA GLY A 9 -34.24 -3.43 16.29
C GLY A 9 -33.71 -3.82 14.91
N ALA A 10 -34.57 -3.82 13.89
CA ALA A 10 -34.17 -4.16 12.52
C ALA A 10 -33.28 -3.09 11.86
N ALA A 11 -33.59 -1.80 12.05
CA ALA A 11 -32.77 -0.70 11.54
C ALA A 11 -31.42 -0.59 12.27
N GLY A 12 -31.40 -0.77 13.60
CA GLY A 12 -30.17 -0.81 14.39
C GLY A 12 -29.29 -2.02 14.08
N ALA A 13 -29.89 -3.19 13.84
CA ALA A 13 -29.15 -4.39 13.42
C ALA A 13 -28.52 -4.23 12.03
N ALA A 14 -29.22 -3.57 11.09
CA ALA A 14 -28.68 -3.31 9.76
C ALA A 14 -27.48 -2.35 9.77
N ALA A 15 -27.48 -1.37 10.68
CA ALA A 15 -26.37 -0.42 10.84
C ALA A 15 -25.08 -1.06 11.40
N LEU A 16 -25.18 -2.23 12.05
CA LEU A 16 -24.04 -2.96 12.60
C LEU A 16 -23.46 -4.02 11.63
N LEU A 17 -24.15 -4.31 10.53
CA LEU A 17 -23.67 -5.24 9.49
C LEU A 17 -22.27 -4.88 8.95
N PRO A 18 -21.93 -3.61 8.68
CA PRO A 18 -20.57 -3.25 8.24
C PRO A 18 -19.52 -3.53 9.32
N LEU A 19 -19.89 -3.40 10.61
CA LEU A 19 -19.01 -3.70 11.74
C LEU A 19 -18.80 -5.21 11.91
N ALA A 20 -19.82 -6.01 11.63
CA ALA A 20 -19.74 -7.48 11.64
C ALA A 20 -18.91 -8.04 10.48
N LEU A 21 -18.78 -7.28 9.38
CA LEU A 21 -17.96 -7.63 8.21
C LEU A 21 -16.61 -6.90 8.18
N ALA A 22 -16.33 -6.06 9.18
CA ALA A 22 -15.06 -5.35 9.26
C ALA A 22 -13.93 -6.36 9.51
N THR A 23 -12.96 -6.40 8.59
CA THR A 23 -11.73 -7.15 8.79
C THR A 23 -10.71 -6.29 9.53
N PRO A 24 -9.85 -6.88 10.39
CA PRO A 24 -8.77 -6.13 11.02
C PRO A 24 -7.86 -5.53 9.95
N ALA A 25 -7.52 -4.26 10.08
CA ALA A 25 -6.47 -3.66 9.26
C ALA A 25 -5.14 -4.36 9.59
N SER A 26 -4.52 -4.98 8.58
CA SER A 26 -3.18 -5.55 8.71
C SER A 26 -2.13 -4.51 8.32
N ALA A 27 -0.98 -4.54 8.98
CA ALA A 27 0.18 -3.80 8.52
C ALA A 27 0.64 -4.38 7.16
N GLN A 28 1.02 -3.51 6.24
CA GLN A 28 1.63 -3.94 4.98
C GLN A 28 2.97 -4.62 5.32
N ALA A 29 3.04 -5.92 5.09
CA ALA A 29 4.26 -6.71 5.26
C ALA A 29 5.20 -6.59 4.05
N ALA A 30 4.74 -5.98 2.96
CA ALA A 30 5.55 -5.77 1.76
C ALA A 30 6.62 -4.71 2.00
N GLY A 31 7.79 -4.90 1.41
CA GLY A 31 8.85 -3.89 1.37
C GLY A 31 8.45 -2.64 0.58
N ALA A 32 9.33 -1.65 0.56
CA ALA A 32 9.14 -0.44 -0.23
C ALA A 32 9.45 -0.67 -1.72
N GLU A 33 8.72 0.01 -2.61
CA GLU A 33 9.12 0.16 -4.02
C GLU A 33 10.03 1.39 -4.12
N VAL A 34 11.21 1.21 -4.72
CA VAL A 34 12.18 2.28 -4.95
C VAL A 34 12.33 2.47 -6.45
N ARG A 35 12.27 3.73 -6.90
CA ARG A 35 12.51 4.11 -8.29
C ARG A 35 13.77 4.95 -8.42
N VAL A 36 14.59 4.63 -9.41
CA VAL A 36 15.88 5.30 -9.64
C VAL A 36 15.89 5.91 -11.03
N LEU A 37 16.21 7.22 -11.14
CA LEU A 37 16.36 7.96 -12.39
C LEU A 37 17.79 8.50 -12.49
N HIS A 38 18.52 8.15 -13.56
CA HIS A 38 19.85 8.72 -13.80
C HIS A 38 19.79 9.90 -14.78
N GLY A 39 19.88 11.12 -14.23
CA GLY A 39 19.76 12.36 -15.00
C GLY A 39 21.07 12.98 -15.48
N ILE A 40 22.23 12.43 -15.07
CA ILE A 40 23.54 13.01 -15.42
C ILE A 40 24.04 12.38 -16.73
N PRO A 41 24.17 13.16 -17.81
CA PRO A 41 24.61 12.63 -19.09
C PRO A 41 26.10 12.32 -19.11
N GLY A 42 26.50 11.43 -20.03
CA GLY A 42 27.90 11.23 -20.41
C GLY A 42 28.66 10.16 -19.63
N THR A 43 28.08 9.59 -18.56
CA THR A 43 28.78 8.59 -17.74
C THR A 43 27.81 7.59 -17.08
N PRO A 44 27.99 6.27 -17.28
CA PRO A 44 27.33 5.23 -16.49
C PRO A 44 27.78 5.27 -15.02
N VAL A 45 26.91 4.87 -14.10
CA VAL A 45 27.22 4.83 -12.65
C VAL A 45 26.82 3.49 -12.03
N ASP A 46 27.53 3.08 -11.00
CA ASP A 46 27.12 1.95 -10.16
C ASP A 46 26.26 2.44 -9.00
N VAL A 47 25.18 1.71 -8.71
CA VAL A 47 24.28 1.99 -7.58
C VAL A 47 24.47 0.91 -6.52
N TYR A 48 24.71 1.34 -5.28
CA TYR A 48 24.91 0.44 -4.14
C TYR A 48 23.78 0.61 -3.13
N VAL A 49 23.33 -0.51 -2.57
CA VAL A 49 22.36 -0.57 -1.47
C VAL A 49 22.98 -1.43 -0.38
N ASP A 50 23.06 -0.90 0.84
CA ASP A 50 23.66 -1.59 1.98
C ASP A 50 25.09 -2.10 1.74
N GLY A 51 25.85 -1.39 0.89
CA GLY A 51 27.23 -1.73 0.55
C GLY A 51 27.36 -2.80 -0.54
N GLU A 52 26.26 -3.37 -1.02
CA GLU A 52 26.23 -4.32 -2.14
C GLU A 52 25.84 -3.59 -3.43
N ARG A 53 26.44 -3.98 -4.55
CA ARG A 53 26.12 -3.37 -5.86
C ARG A 53 24.76 -3.85 -6.32
N ALA A 54 23.80 -2.93 -6.38
CA ALA A 54 22.43 -3.17 -6.80
C ALA A 54 22.24 -2.99 -8.31
N LEU A 55 22.84 -1.95 -8.90
CA LEU A 55 22.84 -1.71 -10.34
C LEU A 55 24.27 -1.48 -10.84
N ASP A 56 24.62 -2.15 -11.92
CA ASP A 56 25.93 -2.10 -12.57
C ASP A 56 25.81 -1.31 -13.88
N ASP A 57 26.73 -0.37 -14.14
CA ASP A 57 26.74 0.44 -15.36
C ASP A 57 25.37 1.11 -15.69
N PHE A 58 24.71 1.68 -14.68
CA PHE A 58 23.39 2.28 -14.84
C PHE A 58 23.44 3.50 -15.79
N ALA A 59 22.75 3.39 -16.93
CA ALA A 59 22.87 4.33 -18.03
C ALA A 59 22.02 5.62 -17.82
N PRO A 60 22.51 6.79 -18.28
CA PRO A 60 21.74 8.04 -18.22
C PRO A 60 20.44 7.95 -19.01
N GLY A 61 19.40 8.65 -18.56
CA GLY A 61 18.09 8.69 -19.22
C GLY A 61 17.25 7.43 -19.06
N THR A 62 17.65 6.51 -18.17
CA THR A 62 16.89 5.29 -17.86
C THR A 62 16.24 5.37 -16.48
N THR A 63 15.21 4.56 -16.25
CA THR A 63 14.53 4.45 -14.94
C THR A 63 14.23 2.99 -14.64
N THR A 64 14.48 2.58 -13.40
CA THR A 64 14.12 1.27 -12.87
C THR A 64 13.40 1.37 -11.54
#